data_AF-A0A944V535-F1
#
_entry.id   AF-A0A944V535-F1
#
_cell.length_a   1.000
_cell.length_b   1.000
_cell.length_c   1.000
_cell.angle_alpha   90.00
_cell.angle_beta   90.00
_cell.angle_gamma   90.00
#
_symmetry.space_group_name_H-M   'P 1'
#
loop_
_entity.id
_entity.type
_entity.pdbx_description
1 polymer ?
#
loop_
_entity_poly.entity_id
_entity_poly.type
_entity_poly.pdbx_seq_one_letter_code
_entity_poly.pdbx_strand_id
1 'polypeptide(L)'
;GYQNRYVMHLDSDTNANVMNCVFAHNESNEGALDASLAASGTIIQSNIFYDNTWPLNINVNFDLDDSNIFNDPNNRSDTNDHNGILVNGSDFNGNITWGETEVPYVLQQGEYLLQAGNSLTCQPGVVLKLDDGVNFWIEGTIIANATITEPVIFTSYKDDTMIGDTNNDDDITSPNPGDWDYLLISGINNSSTFNYCEFYYGGGYNDGYTLSLDNDTSVNVSSCTFVYNTGSVEPVLNAGYAGANTTIIGNVFYNNVKPLMINAQINLNSSNTFHNLENPSQSNVKNGIYVYTSNVEGNVSWEETEVPFVISSEMQIDTDNSLTLADNVIIKFNDGSIWYQGDNLLNFDGSGVWFTSYKDDEHGGDTNGDGGNTVPANGDWNGIYNANASPIYWENWDNILYDDIH
;
A
#
# COMPACT_ATOMS: atom_id res chain seq x y z
N GLY A 1 -30.31 29.30 17.21
CA GLY A 1 -30.09 29.00 15.78
C GLY A 1 -28.70 29.47 15.48
N TYR A 2 -27.81 28.53 15.13
CA TYR A 2 -26.35 28.62 15.06
C TYR A 2 -25.68 28.80 16.42
N GLN A 3 -25.34 27.67 17.06
CA GLN A 3 -24.26 27.64 18.04
C GLN A 3 -23.45 26.38 17.77
N ASN A 4 -22.32 26.55 17.10
CA ASN A 4 -21.23 25.59 17.19
C ASN A 4 -20.85 25.54 18.67
N ARG A 5 -21.31 24.50 19.38
CA ARG A 5 -21.04 24.32 20.81
C ARG A 5 -19.75 23.52 20.98
N TYR A 6 -18.62 24.07 20.54
CA TYR A 6 -17.33 23.58 21.04
C TYR A 6 -17.28 23.85 22.55
N VAL A 7 -16.68 22.95 23.32
CA VAL A 7 -16.34 23.27 24.72
C VAL A 7 -15.16 24.22 24.75
N MET A 8 -14.18 23.93 23.90
CA MET A 8 -12.96 24.69 23.77
C MET A 8 -12.54 24.72 22.30
N HIS A 9 -12.47 25.93 21.74
CA HIS A 9 -11.89 26.18 20.42
C HIS A 9 -10.58 26.94 20.61
N LEU A 10 -9.51 26.44 19.99
CA LEU A 10 -8.20 27.08 19.98
C LEU A 10 -8.03 27.83 18.66
N ASP A 11 -8.11 29.16 18.72
CA ASP A 11 -7.97 30.05 17.56
C ASP A 11 -6.58 29.93 16.89
N SER A 12 -6.48 30.46 15.66
CA SER A 12 -5.23 30.53 14.89
C SER A 12 -4.04 31.05 15.70
N ASP A 13 -2.87 30.45 15.49
CA ASP A 13 -1.59 30.79 16.14
C ASP A 13 -1.53 30.57 17.66
N THR A 14 -2.57 29.96 18.25
CA THR A 14 -2.57 29.60 19.67
C THR A 14 -1.57 28.47 19.92
N ASN A 15 -0.63 28.70 20.84
CA ASN A 15 0.19 27.64 21.46
C ASN A 15 -0.33 27.41 22.88
N ALA A 16 -1.22 26.43 23.04
CA ALA A 16 -1.82 26.10 24.33
C ALA A 16 -1.22 24.83 24.93
N ASN A 17 -1.37 24.67 26.25
CA ASN A 17 -1.14 23.40 26.94
C ASN A 17 -2.49 22.96 27.52
N VAL A 18 -3.20 22.10 26.79
CA VAL A 18 -4.45 21.51 27.24
C VAL A 18 -4.13 20.15 27.82
N MET A 19 -4.01 20.09 29.14
CA MET A 19 -3.58 18.88 29.82
C MET A 19 -4.45 18.57 31.04
N ASN A 20 -4.63 17.28 31.33
CA ASN A 20 -5.38 16.81 32.51
C ASN A 20 -6.81 17.36 32.58
N CYS A 21 -7.43 17.61 31.42
CA CYS A 21 -8.81 18.08 31.31
C CYS A 21 -9.75 16.90 31.04
N VAL A 22 -11.04 17.11 31.34
CA VAL A 22 -12.11 16.18 30.98
C VAL A 22 -13.07 16.91 30.06
N PHE A 23 -13.29 16.36 28.88
CA PHE A 23 -14.26 16.82 27.89
C PHE A 23 -15.33 15.73 27.78
N ALA A 24 -16.53 15.99 28.29
CA ALA A 24 -17.60 15.01 28.23
C ALA A 24 -18.98 15.62 28.03
N HIS A 25 -19.89 14.84 27.44
CA HIS A 25 -21.30 15.20 27.21
C HIS A 25 -21.48 16.38 26.24
N ASN A 26 -20.68 16.44 25.17
CA ASN A 26 -20.65 17.59 24.24
C ASN A 26 -21.15 17.24 22.83
N GLU A 27 -22.09 18.05 22.32
CA GLU A 27 -22.79 17.84 21.04
C GLU A 27 -22.10 18.57 19.86
N SER A 28 -20.76 18.64 19.84
CA SER A 28 -20.01 19.36 18.80
C SER A 28 -19.66 18.44 17.62
N ASN A 29 -19.98 18.87 16.40
CA ASN A 29 -19.59 18.16 15.17
C ASN A 29 -18.13 18.42 14.75
N GLU A 30 -17.41 19.26 15.49
CA GLU A 30 -16.05 19.70 15.15
C GLU A 30 -15.07 19.41 16.30
N GLY A 31 -15.43 18.48 17.20
CA GLY A 31 -14.66 18.14 18.40
C GLY A 31 -15.16 18.87 19.65
N ALA A 32 -15.14 18.18 20.79
CA ALA A 32 -15.33 18.78 22.11
C ALA A 32 -14.17 19.72 22.43
N LEU A 33 -12.94 19.30 22.10
CA LEU A 33 -11.78 20.16 21.91
C LEU A 33 -11.49 20.33 20.42
N ASP A 34 -11.61 21.56 19.92
CA ASP A 34 -11.25 21.90 18.54
C ASP A 34 -9.93 22.69 18.52
N ALA A 35 -8.90 22.02 18.01
CA ALA A 35 -7.55 22.52 17.78
C ALA A 35 -7.20 22.55 16.28
N SER A 36 -8.18 22.48 15.38
CA SER A 36 -7.96 22.49 13.93
C SER A 36 -7.23 23.73 13.42
N LEU A 37 -7.33 24.87 14.11
CA LEU A 37 -6.64 26.11 13.74
C LEU A 37 -5.41 26.41 14.59
N ALA A 38 -5.18 25.65 15.66
CA ALA A 38 -4.11 25.94 16.62
C ALA A 38 -2.72 25.73 16.01
N ALA A 39 -1.72 26.40 16.59
CA ALA A 39 -0.34 26.21 16.17
C ALA A 39 0.15 24.81 16.57
N SER A 40 1.03 24.22 15.75
CA SER A 40 1.61 22.88 15.95
C SER A 40 2.40 22.72 17.26
N GLY A 41 2.76 23.82 17.93
CA GLY A 41 3.37 23.80 19.26
C GLY A 41 2.37 23.62 20.42
N THR A 42 1.08 23.44 20.13
CA THR A 42 0.06 23.15 21.13
C THR A 42 0.20 21.72 21.67
N ILE A 43 0.13 21.57 22.98
CA ILE A 43 0.25 20.29 23.67
C ILE A 43 -1.15 19.86 24.12
N ILE A 44 -1.58 18.66 23.69
CA ILE A 44 -2.83 18.01 24.08
C ILE A 44 -2.49 16.65 24.69
N GLN A 45 -2.42 16.57 26.01
CA GLN A 45 -1.92 15.38 26.71
C GLN A 45 -2.69 15.07 28.00
N SER A 46 -2.79 13.79 28.37
CA SER A 46 -3.45 13.34 29.61
C SER A 46 -4.90 13.83 29.74
N ASN A 47 -5.61 14.08 28.65
CA ASN A 47 -7.01 14.46 28.70
C ASN A 47 -7.93 13.24 28.60
N ILE A 48 -9.19 13.41 28.98
CA ILE A 48 -10.21 12.37 28.92
C ILE A 48 -11.39 12.88 28.08
N PHE A 49 -11.82 12.10 27.09
CA PHE A 49 -12.91 12.39 26.17
C PHE A 49 -13.95 11.25 26.17
N TYR A 50 -15.18 11.48 26.61
CA TYR A 50 -16.27 10.48 26.54
C TYR A 50 -17.65 11.13 26.37
N ASP A 51 -18.61 10.40 25.81
CA ASP A 51 -19.97 10.88 25.55
C ASP A 51 -19.98 12.24 24.80
N ASN A 52 -19.06 12.42 23.86
CA ASN A 52 -19.06 13.56 22.95
C ASN A 52 -19.47 13.08 21.55
N THR A 53 -20.01 13.98 20.73
CA THR A 53 -20.25 13.67 19.31
C THR A 53 -18.93 13.44 18.57
N TRP A 54 -18.03 14.43 18.59
CA TRP A 54 -16.62 14.23 18.26
C TRP A 54 -15.77 14.59 19.48
N PRO A 55 -14.76 13.79 19.86
CA PRO A 55 -13.93 14.09 21.03
C PRO A 55 -12.93 15.21 20.74
N LEU A 56 -12.16 15.06 19.67
CA LEU A 56 -10.99 15.88 19.38
C LEU A 56 -10.90 16.16 17.88
N ASN A 57 -10.58 17.40 17.55
CA ASN A 57 -10.25 17.84 16.20
C ASN A 57 -8.88 18.54 16.22
N ILE A 58 -7.95 18.08 15.39
CA ILE A 58 -6.60 18.63 15.28
C ILE A 58 -6.33 19.05 13.84
N ASN A 59 -5.30 19.86 13.60
CA ASN A 59 -4.73 19.89 12.26
C ASN A 59 -3.64 18.83 12.06
N VAL A 60 -3.35 18.52 10.81
CA VAL A 60 -2.35 17.55 10.36
C VAL A 60 -0.95 17.74 10.97
N ASN A 61 -0.62 18.94 11.45
CA ASN A 61 0.73 19.28 11.94
C ASN A 61 0.93 19.05 13.44
N PHE A 62 -0.01 18.37 14.11
CA PHE A 62 0.07 18.09 15.53
C PHE A 62 0.87 16.82 15.83
N ASP A 63 1.82 16.94 16.76
CA ASP A 63 2.30 15.79 17.51
C ASP A 63 1.25 15.41 18.55
N LEU A 64 0.84 14.15 18.55
CA LEU A 64 -0.11 13.61 19.53
C LEU A 64 0.41 12.28 20.05
N ASP A 65 0.59 12.19 21.38
CA ASP A 65 0.99 10.96 22.05
C ASP A 65 -0.24 10.17 22.55
N ASP A 66 0.02 8.94 22.98
CA ASP A 66 -0.97 7.98 23.50
C ASP A 66 -1.39 8.28 24.96
N SER A 67 -1.33 9.54 25.40
CA SER A 67 -1.64 9.89 26.79
C SER A 67 -3.08 10.31 27.01
N ASN A 68 -3.83 10.61 25.94
CA ASN A 68 -5.24 10.94 26.03
C ASN A 68 -6.08 9.66 26.12
N ILE A 69 -7.27 9.76 26.70
CA ILE A 69 -8.19 8.64 26.87
C ILE A 69 -9.51 9.01 26.19
N PHE A 70 -10.11 8.09 25.45
CA PHE A 70 -11.30 8.31 24.61
C PHE A 70 -12.52 7.51 25.06
N ASN A 71 -12.57 7.16 26.35
CA ASN A 71 -13.73 6.60 27.05
C ASN A 71 -13.80 7.09 28.51
N ASP A 72 -14.93 6.86 29.19
CA ASP A 72 -15.03 7.13 30.64
C ASP A 72 -14.12 6.14 31.40
N PRO A 73 -13.11 6.63 32.16
CA PRO A 73 -12.25 5.75 32.95
C PRO A 73 -13.01 4.93 34.02
N ASN A 74 -14.22 5.33 34.39
CA ASN A 74 -15.08 4.61 35.32
C ASN A 74 -16.03 3.62 34.62
N ASN A 75 -16.24 3.77 33.31
CA ASN A 75 -17.10 2.93 32.49
C ASN A 75 -16.62 2.92 31.04
N ARG A 76 -15.64 2.06 30.70
CA ARG A 76 -14.99 2.06 29.38
C ARG A 76 -15.90 1.81 28.18
N SER A 77 -17.14 1.35 28.39
CA SER A 77 -18.12 1.22 27.32
C SER A 77 -18.79 2.54 26.95
N ASP A 78 -18.57 3.59 27.74
CA ASP A 78 -19.06 4.94 27.50
C ASP A 78 -18.00 5.68 26.67
N THR A 79 -18.16 5.59 25.35
CA THR A 79 -17.25 6.16 24.34
C THR A 79 -17.84 7.45 23.76
N ASN A 80 -17.16 8.03 22.78
CA ASN A 80 -17.72 9.11 21.96
C ASN A 80 -18.57 8.51 20.83
N ASP A 81 -19.48 9.31 20.24
CA ASP A 81 -20.32 8.89 19.10
C ASP A 81 -19.42 8.54 17.91
N HIS A 82 -18.63 9.50 17.44
CA HIS A 82 -17.55 9.29 16.49
C HIS A 82 -16.25 9.12 17.28
N ASN A 83 -15.96 7.88 17.70
CA ASN A 83 -14.82 7.59 18.57
C ASN A 83 -13.49 7.61 17.81
N GLY A 84 -13.11 8.80 17.32
CA GLY A 84 -11.95 9.07 16.48
C GLY A 84 -11.45 10.50 16.62
N ILE A 85 -10.22 10.75 16.18
CA ILE A 85 -9.63 12.09 16.10
C ILE A 85 -9.86 12.66 14.72
N LEU A 86 -10.63 13.73 14.60
CA LEU A 86 -10.80 14.41 13.32
C LEU A 86 -9.52 15.16 12.93
N VAL A 87 -9.03 14.93 11.71
CA VAL A 87 -7.80 15.55 11.19
C VAL A 87 -8.11 16.54 10.07
N ASN A 88 -7.82 17.82 10.33
CA ASN A 88 -8.04 18.93 9.40
C ASN A 88 -6.75 19.50 8.78
N GLY A 89 -6.91 20.17 7.65
CA GLY A 89 -5.79 20.68 6.85
C GLY A 89 -5.20 19.61 5.92
N SER A 90 -4.52 20.04 4.87
CA SER A 90 -3.96 19.17 3.83
C SER A 90 -2.44 19.06 3.91
N ASP A 91 -1.76 20.11 4.35
CA ASP A 91 -0.31 20.24 4.19
C ASP A 91 0.43 19.90 5.48
N PHE A 92 1.18 18.79 5.44
CA PHE A 92 2.08 18.38 6.51
C PHE A 92 3.40 19.16 6.42
N ASN A 93 3.69 19.91 7.49
CA ASN A 93 4.78 20.85 7.65
C ASN A 93 5.56 20.52 8.92
N GLY A 94 6.86 20.23 8.78
CA GLY A 94 7.72 19.80 9.87
C GLY A 94 7.77 18.28 10.07
N ASN A 95 8.26 17.88 11.24
CA ASN A 95 8.36 16.47 11.62
C ASN A 95 7.27 16.17 12.62
N ILE A 96 6.29 15.38 12.19
CA ILE A 96 5.05 15.12 12.90
C ILE A 96 5.06 13.67 13.40
N THR A 97 4.59 13.45 14.61
CA THR A 97 4.43 12.13 15.23
C THR A 97 2.98 11.93 15.65
N TRP A 98 2.34 10.96 15.02
CA TRP A 98 1.04 10.45 15.45
C TRP A 98 1.27 9.19 16.25
N GLY A 99 0.78 9.17 17.48
CA GLY A 99 1.00 8.09 18.43
C GLY A 99 -0.20 7.70 19.27
N GLU A 100 -1.37 8.28 19.06
CA GLU A 100 -2.60 7.83 19.70
C GLU A 100 -3.08 6.49 19.10
N THR A 101 -3.42 5.53 19.97
CA THR A 101 -3.79 4.16 19.59
C THR A 101 -5.14 3.71 20.13
N GLU A 102 -5.75 4.45 21.07
CA GLU A 102 -7.07 4.11 21.61
C GLU A 102 -8.19 4.34 20.58
N VAL A 103 -7.97 5.27 19.64
CA VAL A 103 -8.90 5.66 18.59
C VAL A 103 -8.16 6.00 17.29
N PRO A 104 -8.81 5.88 16.11
CA PRO A 104 -8.18 6.21 14.84
C PRO A 104 -8.03 7.72 14.61
N TYR A 105 -7.04 8.08 13.78
CA TYR A 105 -6.99 9.36 13.08
C TYR A 105 -7.90 9.30 11.86
N VAL A 106 -8.84 10.24 11.76
CA VAL A 106 -9.87 10.27 10.71
C VAL A 106 -9.57 11.38 9.71
N LEU A 107 -9.26 10.97 8.49
CA LEU A 107 -8.98 11.85 7.36
C LEU A 107 -10.23 11.87 6.48
N GLN A 108 -10.99 12.97 6.49
CA GLN A 108 -12.33 12.98 5.88
C GLN A 108 -12.41 13.58 4.48
N GLN A 109 -11.50 14.49 4.09
CA GLN A 109 -11.71 15.24 2.85
C GLN A 109 -10.42 15.61 2.14
N GLY A 110 -10.38 15.24 0.86
CA GLY A 110 -9.47 15.82 -0.12
C GLY A 110 -8.13 15.12 -0.25
N GLU A 111 -7.18 15.91 -0.71
CA GLU A 111 -5.79 15.51 -0.95
C GLU A 111 -4.94 16.02 0.20
N TYR A 112 -4.23 15.10 0.83
CA TYR A 112 -3.21 15.39 1.81
C TYR A 112 -1.85 15.43 1.12
N LEU A 113 -1.01 16.39 1.50
CA LEU A 113 0.33 16.57 0.94
C LEU A 113 1.36 16.59 2.06
N LEU A 114 2.23 15.58 2.08
CA LEU A 114 3.45 15.59 2.86
C LEU A 114 4.58 16.12 1.98
N GLN A 115 4.90 17.41 2.15
CA GLN A 115 5.87 18.11 1.31
C GLN A 115 7.31 17.58 1.52
N ALA A 116 8.14 17.73 0.50
CA ALA A 116 9.55 17.36 0.56
C ALA A 116 10.28 18.05 1.74
N GLY A 117 11.05 17.27 2.50
CA GLY A 117 11.80 17.74 3.67
C GLY A 117 11.03 17.68 5.00
N ASN A 118 9.74 17.32 4.96
CA ASN A 118 8.92 17.06 6.14
C ASN A 118 8.77 15.54 6.36
N SER A 119 8.28 15.14 7.54
CA SER A 119 8.03 13.74 7.85
C SER A 119 6.78 13.51 8.69
N LEU A 120 6.12 12.38 8.47
CA LEU A 120 5.09 11.84 9.35
C LEU A 120 5.57 10.51 9.93
N THR A 121 5.66 10.41 11.25
CA THR A 121 5.92 9.15 11.96
C THR A 121 4.62 8.62 12.56
N CYS A 122 4.18 7.45 12.10
CA CYS A 122 3.09 6.72 12.73
C CYS A 122 3.70 5.71 13.71
N GLN A 123 3.42 5.86 15.01
CA GLN A 123 3.87 4.90 16.01
C GLN A 123 3.17 3.54 15.82
N PRO A 124 3.76 2.43 16.32
CA PRO A 124 3.10 1.12 16.32
C PRO A 124 1.68 1.19 16.91
N GLY A 125 0.73 0.52 16.29
CA GLY A 125 -0.68 0.47 16.73
C GLY A 125 -1.56 1.61 16.23
N VAL A 126 -1.00 2.63 15.57
CA VAL A 126 -1.78 3.75 15.02
C VAL A 126 -2.69 3.28 13.87
N VAL A 127 -3.94 3.73 13.89
CA VAL A 127 -4.93 3.47 12.83
C VAL A 127 -5.30 4.77 12.14
N LEU A 128 -5.25 4.76 10.81
CA LEU A 128 -5.71 5.83 9.94
C LEU A 128 -6.96 5.36 9.21
N LYS A 129 -8.06 6.07 9.41
CA LYS A 129 -9.32 5.87 8.69
C LYS A 129 -9.50 6.96 7.66
N LEU A 130 -9.59 6.56 6.40
CA LEU A 130 -9.69 7.45 5.25
C LEU A 130 -11.09 7.37 4.64
N ASP A 131 -11.71 8.53 4.46
CA ASP A 131 -13.05 8.67 3.88
C ASP A 131 -13.02 8.63 2.34
N ASP A 132 -14.20 8.68 1.74
CA ASP A 132 -14.39 8.46 0.31
C ASP A 132 -13.59 9.46 -0.54
N GLY A 133 -12.71 8.93 -1.42
CA GLY A 133 -11.88 9.75 -2.32
C GLY A 133 -10.68 10.45 -1.68
N VAL A 134 -10.34 10.11 -0.43
CA VAL A 134 -9.14 10.66 0.23
C VAL A 134 -7.88 10.05 -0.39
N ASN A 135 -6.93 10.90 -0.77
CA ASN A 135 -5.60 10.50 -1.22
C ASN A 135 -4.51 11.24 -0.46
N PHE A 136 -3.31 10.64 -0.40
CA PHE A 136 -2.16 11.21 0.27
C PHE A 136 -0.95 11.20 -0.67
N TRP A 137 -0.55 12.39 -1.11
CA TRP A 137 0.69 12.62 -1.84
C TRP A 137 1.84 12.83 -0.86
N ILE A 138 2.88 12.01 -0.97
CA ILE A 138 4.02 11.99 -0.05
C ILE A 138 5.32 12.27 -0.82
N GLU A 139 5.75 13.52 -0.82
CA GLU A 139 7.08 13.96 -1.30
C GLU A 139 8.12 13.98 -0.16
N GLY A 140 7.66 14.11 1.08
CA GLY A 140 8.45 13.94 2.30
C GLY A 140 8.56 12.47 2.70
N THR A 141 8.82 12.18 3.98
CA THR A 141 9.06 10.80 4.44
C THR A 141 7.98 10.34 5.42
N ILE A 142 7.28 9.25 5.10
CA ILE A 142 6.43 8.55 6.07
C ILE A 142 7.20 7.41 6.72
N ILE A 143 7.11 7.32 8.05
CA ILE A 143 7.79 6.33 8.87
C ILE A 143 6.74 5.56 9.67
N ALA A 144 6.34 4.40 9.17
CA ALA A 144 5.43 3.47 9.83
C ALA A 144 6.17 2.16 10.12
N ASN A 145 6.97 2.17 11.20
CA ASN A 145 7.76 1.01 11.63
C ASN A 145 7.07 0.33 12.82
N ALA A 146 6.07 -0.49 12.50
CA ALA A 146 5.20 -1.15 13.45
C ALA A 146 5.73 -2.53 13.89
N THR A 147 4.90 -3.29 14.59
CA THR A 147 5.19 -4.68 14.96
C THR A 147 4.02 -5.60 14.60
N ILE A 148 4.26 -6.92 14.56
CA ILE A 148 3.21 -7.90 14.29
C ILE A 148 2.03 -7.83 15.28
N THR A 149 2.26 -7.37 16.52
CA THR A 149 1.21 -7.25 17.54
C THR A 149 0.56 -5.87 17.58
N GLU A 150 1.19 -4.88 16.97
CA GLU A 150 0.76 -3.48 16.97
C GLU A 150 1.02 -2.92 15.56
N PRO A 151 0.29 -3.41 14.53
CA PRO A 151 0.47 -2.93 13.17
C PRO A 151 0.02 -1.48 13.04
N VAL A 152 0.54 -0.77 12.02
CA VAL A 152 -0.05 0.49 11.58
C VAL A 152 -1.07 0.18 10.49
N ILE A 153 -2.31 0.62 10.67
CA ILE A 153 -3.43 0.24 9.79
C ILE A 153 -3.92 1.45 8.99
N PHE A 154 -4.08 1.27 7.68
CA PHE A 154 -4.75 2.20 6.78
C PHE A 154 -6.03 1.53 6.28
N THR A 155 -7.20 2.09 6.58
CA THR A 155 -8.49 1.48 6.26
C THR A 155 -9.57 2.51 5.94
N SER A 156 -10.73 2.03 5.50
CA SER A 156 -11.91 2.85 5.22
C SER A 156 -12.47 3.49 6.49
N TYR A 157 -13.04 4.69 6.35
CA TYR A 157 -13.81 5.35 7.41
C TYR A 157 -15.01 4.51 7.90
N LYS A 158 -15.52 3.62 7.05
CA LYS A 158 -16.66 2.73 7.31
C LYS A 158 -16.26 1.39 7.95
N ASP A 159 -14.97 1.18 8.25
CA ASP A 159 -14.47 -0.10 8.76
C ASP A 159 -14.58 -0.18 10.29
N ASP A 160 -15.66 -0.76 10.80
CA ASP A 160 -15.89 -0.90 12.25
C ASP A 160 -15.01 -1.97 12.90
N THR A 161 -14.38 -2.84 12.11
CA THR A 161 -13.54 -3.93 12.62
C THR A 161 -12.21 -3.41 13.17
N MET A 162 -11.80 -2.21 12.77
CA MET A 162 -10.56 -1.55 13.18
C MET A 162 -10.86 -0.42 14.18
N ILE A 163 -10.80 -0.77 15.46
CA ILE A 163 -10.97 0.17 16.61
C ILE A 163 -12.36 0.86 16.62
N GLY A 164 -13.41 0.15 16.20
CA GLY A 164 -14.81 0.51 16.41
C GLY A 164 -15.44 1.41 15.35
N ASP A 165 -16.75 1.66 15.50
CA ASP A 165 -17.56 2.49 14.60
C ASP A 165 -17.18 3.97 14.74
N THR A 166 -16.63 4.55 13.66
CA THR A 166 -16.14 5.94 13.64
C THR A 166 -17.05 6.86 12.81
N ASN A 167 -17.89 6.28 11.97
CA ASN A 167 -18.94 6.92 11.18
C ASN A 167 -20.28 7.01 11.92
N ASN A 168 -20.38 6.40 13.11
CA ASN A 168 -21.53 6.40 14.00
C ASN A 168 -22.82 6.00 13.26
N ASP A 169 -22.72 4.93 12.46
CA ASP A 169 -23.85 4.40 11.72
C ASP A 169 -24.21 2.96 12.06
N ASP A 170 -23.66 2.43 13.17
CA ASP A 170 -23.75 1.02 13.53
C ASP A 170 -23.33 0.15 12.31
N ASP A 171 -24.07 -0.92 12.00
CA ASP A 171 -23.81 -1.76 10.83
C ASP A 171 -24.54 -1.26 9.55
N ILE A 172 -24.88 0.03 9.42
CA ILE A 172 -25.64 0.53 8.26
C ILE A 172 -24.79 0.51 6.99
N THR A 173 -23.53 0.93 7.10
CA THR A 173 -22.57 0.83 6.00
C THR A 173 -21.55 -0.26 6.26
N SER A 174 -20.77 -0.61 5.24
CA SER A 174 -19.69 -1.58 5.36
C SER A 174 -18.57 -1.14 4.42
N PRO A 175 -17.31 -1.39 4.78
CA PRO A 175 -16.19 -0.95 3.97
C PRO A 175 -16.15 -1.75 2.66
N ASN A 176 -15.80 -1.08 1.57
CA ASN A 176 -15.66 -1.69 0.25
C ASN A 176 -14.30 -1.36 -0.37
N PRO A 177 -13.73 -2.26 -1.19
CA PRO A 177 -12.54 -1.95 -1.98
C PRO A 177 -12.71 -0.65 -2.76
N GLY A 178 -11.82 0.31 -2.52
CA GLY A 178 -11.81 1.61 -3.19
C GLY A 178 -12.67 2.68 -2.52
N ASP A 179 -12.98 2.52 -1.24
CA ASP A 179 -13.58 3.61 -0.45
C ASP A 179 -12.61 4.81 -0.47
N TRP A 180 -11.34 4.63 -0.11
CA TRP A 180 -10.32 5.69 -0.24
C TRP A 180 -9.42 5.48 -1.47
N ASP A 181 -8.79 6.56 -1.93
CA ASP A 181 -8.09 6.59 -3.20
C ASP A 181 -6.73 5.89 -3.13
N TYR A 182 -5.69 6.53 -2.59
CA TYR A 182 -4.33 5.98 -2.58
C TYR A 182 -3.34 6.73 -1.66
N LEU A 183 -2.21 6.09 -1.38
CA LEU A 183 -0.97 6.73 -0.97
C LEU A 183 0.01 6.74 -2.15
N LEU A 184 0.52 7.91 -2.50
CA LEU A 184 1.51 8.09 -3.57
C LEU A 184 2.82 8.57 -2.97
N ILE A 185 3.83 7.71 -2.92
CA ILE A 185 5.19 8.09 -2.52
C ILE A 185 5.95 8.57 -3.74
N SER A 186 6.47 9.78 -3.68
CA SER A 186 7.18 10.43 -4.78
C SER A 186 8.47 11.08 -4.28
N GLY A 187 9.39 11.34 -5.20
CA GLY A 187 10.66 12.00 -4.94
C GLY A 187 11.85 11.04 -5.00
N ILE A 188 12.88 11.46 -5.73
CA ILE A 188 14.11 10.68 -5.94
C ILE A 188 14.72 10.30 -4.60
N ASN A 189 14.98 9.01 -4.40
CA ASN A 189 15.53 8.43 -3.15
C ASN A 189 14.67 8.70 -1.90
N ASN A 190 13.37 8.93 -2.03
CA ASN A 190 12.47 8.95 -0.89
C ASN A 190 12.56 7.61 -0.14
N SER A 191 12.98 7.67 1.12
CA SER A 191 13.27 6.51 1.97
C SER A 191 12.16 6.24 2.99
N SER A 192 10.90 6.43 2.59
CA SER A 192 9.75 6.07 3.42
C SER A 192 9.79 4.59 3.81
N THR A 193 9.22 4.26 4.96
CA THR A 193 9.24 2.89 5.50
C THR A 193 7.86 2.47 5.95
N PHE A 194 7.41 1.32 5.44
CA PHE A 194 6.25 0.59 5.88
C PHE A 194 6.72 -0.79 6.34
N ASN A 195 6.69 -1.01 7.66
CA ASN A 195 7.04 -2.29 8.25
C ASN A 195 5.92 -2.72 9.21
N TYR A 196 5.36 -3.92 9.01
CA TYR A 196 4.16 -4.38 9.70
C TYR A 196 2.97 -3.41 9.56
N CYS A 197 2.76 -2.90 8.35
CA CYS A 197 1.58 -2.10 8.03
C CYS A 197 0.49 -2.97 7.40
N GLU A 198 -0.76 -2.57 7.56
CA GLU A 198 -1.89 -3.25 6.92
C GLU A 198 -2.71 -2.25 6.13
N PHE A 199 -3.01 -2.59 4.87
CA PHE A 199 -3.73 -1.75 3.93
C PHE A 199 -5.03 -2.44 3.53
N TYR A 200 -6.14 -1.78 3.83
CA TYR A 200 -7.49 -2.26 3.57
C TYR A 200 -8.28 -1.26 2.73
N TYR A 201 -9.11 -1.76 1.82
CA TYR A 201 -10.17 -1.00 1.16
C TYR A 201 -9.74 0.24 0.35
N GLY A 202 -8.47 0.36 -0.03
CA GLY A 202 -7.98 1.45 -0.88
C GLY A 202 -8.05 1.15 -2.38
N GLY A 203 -7.65 2.12 -3.19
CA GLY A 203 -7.61 2.02 -4.66
C GLY A 203 -8.88 2.56 -5.35
N GLY A 204 -9.51 3.59 -4.79
CA GLY A 204 -10.74 4.22 -5.33
C GLY A 204 -10.54 5.06 -6.58
N TYR A 205 -9.33 5.57 -6.81
CA TYR A 205 -9.01 6.41 -7.96
C TYR A 205 -8.90 5.60 -9.27
N ASN A 206 -8.92 6.28 -10.42
CA ASN A 206 -8.97 5.65 -11.74
C ASN A 206 -7.86 4.61 -12.00
N ASP A 207 -6.69 4.76 -11.37
CA ASP A 207 -5.56 3.86 -11.55
C ASP A 207 -5.63 2.63 -10.62
N GLY A 208 -6.43 2.65 -9.57
CA GLY A 208 -6.76 1.47 -8.74
C GLY A 208 -5.65 0.91 -7.85
N TYR A 209 -4.49 1.56 -7.75
CA TYR A 209 -3.44 1.19 -6.78
C TYR A 209 -3.76 1.75 -5.38
N THR A 210 -3.27 1.08 -4.34
CA THR A 210 -3.43 1.50 -2.94
C THR A 210 -2.19 2.24 -2.44
N LEU A 211 -1.01 1.71 -2.78
CA LEU A 211 0.30 2.31 -2.51
C LEU A 211 1.11 2.34 -3.80
N SER A 212 1.45 3.53 -4.30
CA SER A 212 2.33 3.71 -5.45
C SER A 212 3.68 4.28 -5.03
N LEU A 213 4.75 3.76 -5.64
CA LEU A 213 6.14 4.12 -5.42
C LEU A 213 6.71 4.68 -6.72
N ASP A 214 6.81 6.00 -6.80
CA ASP A 214 7.08 6.72 -8.05
C ASP A 214 8.43 7.45 -8.06
N ASN A 215 8.88 7.91 -9.23
CA ASN A 215 10.01 8.85 -9.37
C ASN A 215 11.30 8.39 -8.65
N ASP A 216 11.71 7.14 -8.87
CA ASP A 216 12.94 6.55 -8.32
C ASP A 216 13.02 6.61 -6.78
N THR A 217 11.88 6.38 -6.11
CA THR A 217 11.87 6.20 -4.65
C THR A 217 12.69 4.98 -4.21
N SER A 218 13.08 4.92 -2.94
CA SER A 218 13.80 3.78 -2.33
C SER A 218 13.09 3.32 -1.07
N VAL A 219 11.79 3.05 -1.19
CA VAL A 219 10.91 2.71 -0.06
C VAL A 219 11.18 1.30 0.42
N ASN A 220 11.09 1.10 1.74
CA ASN A 220 11.02 -0.23 2.33
C ASN A 220 9.56 -0.58 2.62
N VAL A 221 9.04 -1.59 1.92
CA VAL A 221 7.73 -2.19 2.19
C VAL A 221 7.98 -3.62 2.66
N SER A 222 7.92 -3.83 3.97
CA SER A 222 8.25 -5.11 4.57
C SER A 222 7.22 -5.62 5.57
N SER A 223 6.98 -6.92 5.58
CA SER A 223 6.05 -7.56 6.52
C SER A 223 4.64 -6.94 6.52
N CYS A 224 4.21 -6.32 5.42
CA CYS A 224 2.91 -5.65 5.32
C CYS A 224 1.84 -6.58 4.74
N THR A 225 0.58 -6.29 5.04
CA THR A 225 -0.58 -7.00 4.48
C THR A 225 -1.40 -6.09 3.60
N PHE A 226 -1.71 -6.53 2.37
CA PHE A 226 -2.63 -5.85 1.46
C PHE A 226 -3.83 -6.75 1.21
N VAL A 227 -5.01 -6.33 1.63
CA VAL A 227 -6.23 -7.13 1.53
C VAL A 227 -7.46 -6.28 1.29
N TYR A 228 -8.42 -6.79 0.50
CA TYR A 228 -9.66 -6.09 0.16
C TYR A 228 -9.45 -4.72 -0.52
N ASN A 229 -8.32 -4.53 -1.18
CA ASN A 229 -8.07 -3.35 -2.01
C ASN A 229 -8.51 -3.63 -3.45
N THR A 230 -8.69 -2.58 -4.25
CA THR A 230 -9.16 -2.77 -5.64
C THR A 230 -8.12 -3.49 -6.49
N GLY A 231 -7.00 -2.86 -6.84
CA GLY A 231 -6.01 -3.41 -7.78
C GLY A 231 -6.56 -3.56 -9.21
N SER A 232 -7.54 -2.74 -9.58
CA SER A 232 -8.39 -2.97 -10.76
C SER A 232 -7.69 -2.63 -12.08
N VAL A 233 -7.01 -1.49 -12.15
CA VAL A 233 -6.27 -1.00 -13.33
C VAL A 233 -4.77 -1.19 -13.16
N GLU A 234 -4.20 -0.79 -12.03
CA GLU A 234 -2.84 -1.12 -11.60
C GLU A 234 -2.87 -2.04 -10.36
N PRO A 235 -1.80 -2.79 -10.06
CA PRO A 235 -1.72 -3.59 -8.84
C PRO A 235 -1.71 -2.77 -7.55
N VAL A 236 -2.17 -3.35 -6.44
CA VAL A 236 -2.39 -2.63 -5.17
C VAL A 236 -1.12 -2.04 -4.59
N LEU A 237 0.01 -2.74 -4.72
CA LEU A 237 1.34 -2.17 -4.53
C LEU A 237 1.97 -1.95 -5.91
N ASN A 238 2.09 -0.68 -6.33
CA ASN A 238 2.69 -0.31 -7.60
C ASN A 238 4.11 0.21 -7.40
N ALA A 239 5.11 -0.59 -7.79
CA ALA A 239 6.53 -0.21 -7.80
C ALA A 239 7.11 -0.14 -9.22
N GLY A 240 6.29 0.10 -10.24
CA GLY A 240 6.73 0.19 -11.64
C GLY A 240 7.68 1.37 -11.92
N TYR A 241 7.67 2.40 -11.08
CA TYR A 241 8.53 3.59 -11.21
C TYR A 241 9.47 3.78 -10.02
N ALA A 242 9.61 2.75 -9.18
CA ALA A 242 10.48 2.79 -8.01
C ALA A 242 11.94 2.53 -8.39
N GLY A 243 12.89 3.07 -7.61
CA GLY A 243 14.31 2.87 -7.85
C GLY A 243 14.79 1.49 -7.39
N ALA A 244 15.90 1.01 -7.94
CA ALA A 244 16.49 -0.31 -7.67
C ALA A 244 16.76 -0.65 -6.19
N ASN A 245 16.84 0.35 -5.30
CA ASN A 245 17.04 0.15 -3.86
C ASN A 245 15.73 -0.07 -3.08
N THR A 246 14.58 -0.04 -3.75
CA THR A 246 13.27 -0.37 -3.17
C THR A 246 13.28 -1.82 -2.71
N THR A 247 12.72 -2.07 -1.53
CA THR A 247 12.66 -3.41 -0.94
C THR A 247 11.22 -3.81 -0.68
N ILE A 248 10.81 -4.95 -1.22
CA ILE A 248 9.47 -5.51 -1.11
C ILE A 248 9.60 -6.94 -0.61
N ILE A 249 9.55 -7.14 0.71
CA ILE A 249 9.88 -8.43 1.34
C ILE A 249 8.88 -8.81 2.43
N GLY A 250 8.55 -10.10 2.55
CA GLY A 250 7.71 -10.60 3.64
C GLY A 250 6.26 -10.12 3.60
N ASN A 251 5.80 -9.52 2.49
CA ASN A 251 4.45 -8.96 2.41
C ASN A 251 3.42 -10.04 2.04
N VAL A 252 2.17 -9.86 2.44
CA VAL A 252 1.07 -10.78 2.18
C VAL A 252 -0.01 -10.08 1.35
N PHE A 253 -0.41 -10.68 0.23
CA PHE A 253 -1.43 -10.14 -0.68
C PHE A 253 -2.53 -11.16 -0.92
N TYR A 254 -3.78 -10.84 -0.59
CA TYR A 254 -4.93 -11.70 -0.90
C TYR A 254 -6.23 -10.90 -0.99
N ASN A 255 -7.26 -11.44 -1.64
CA ASN A 255 -8.55 -10.77 -1.85
C ASN A 255 -8.44 -9.37 -2.51
N ASN A 256 -7.39 -9.15 -3.31
CA ASN A 256 -7.28 -8.00 -4.21
C ASN A 256 -7.49 -8.45 -5.66
N VAL A 257 -7.66 -7.53 -6.61
CA VAL A 257 -7.66 -7.91 -8.04
C VAL A 257 -6.24 -8.24 -8.51
N LYS A 258 -5.31 -7.29 -8.44
CA LYS A 258 -3.89 -7.48 -8.78
C LYS A 258 -2.98 -7.11 -7.60
N PRO A 259 -2.04 -7.98 -7.18
CA PRO A 259 -1.30 -7.77 -5.94
C PRO A 259 -0.10 -6.81 -6.06
N LEU A 260 0.81 -7.06 -7.01
CA LEU A 260 2.10 -6.38 -7.04
C LEU A 260 2.51 -6.02 -8.47
N MET A 261 2.98 -4.79 -8.66
CA MET A 261 3.79 -4.39 -9.81
C MET A 261 5.22 -4.07 -9.38
N ILE A 262 6.19 -4.50 -10.15
CA ILE A 262 7.60 -4.08 -10.05
C ILE A 262 8.10 -3.64 -11.42
N ASN A 263 9.24 -2.96 -11.49
CA ASN A 263 10.00 -2.85 -12.73
C ASN A 263 11.17 -3.86 -12.76
N ALA A 264 11.89 -3.90 -13.87
CA ALA A 264 12.91 -4.91 -14.12
C ALA A 264 14.26 -4.65 -13.41
N GLN A 265 14.37 -3.61 -12.57
CA GLN A 265 15.56 -3.30 -11.75
C GLN A 265 15.39 -3.70 -10.27
N ILE A 266 14.19 -4.09 -9.84
CA ILE A 266 13.92 -4.52 -8.46
C ILE A 266 14.28 -6.00 -8.29
N ASN A 267 15.13 -6.27 -7.31
CA ASN A 267 15.38 -7.63 -6.83
C ASN A 267 14.20 -8.09 -5.98
N LEU A 268 13.69 -9.30 -6.23
CA LEU A 268 12.57 -9.86 -5.50
C LEU A 268 12.91 -11.28 -5.03
N ASN A 269 13.00 -11.46 -3.71
CA ASN A 269 13.21 -12.77 -3.12
C ASN A 269 11.87 -13.52 -2.94
N SER A 270 11.94 -14.78 -2.51
CA SER A 270 10.77 -15.65 -2.29
C SER A 270 10.04 -15.44 -0.96
N SER A 271 10.11 -14.24 -0.37
CA SER A 271 9.56 -13.98 0.97
C SER A 271 8.15 -13.40 0.97
N ASN A 272 7.66 -12.90 -0.17
CA ASN A 272 6.29 -12.42 -0.24
C ASN A 272 5.32 -13.61 -0.36
N THR A 273 4.06 -13.39 0.00
CA THR A 273 3.01 -14.42 -0.05
C THR A 273 1.81 -13.85 -0.78
N PHE A 274 1.22 -14.62 -1.69
CA PHE A 274 0.15 -14.18 -2.59
C PHE A 274 -1.19 -14.92 -2.33
N HIS A 275 -1.33 -15.44 -1.11
CA HIS A 275 -2.54 -16.02 -0.54
C HIS A 275 -2.67 -15.64 0.94
N ASN A 276 -3.85 -15.88 1.51
CA ASN A 276 -4.05 -15.76 2.95
C ASN A 276 -3.34 -16.89 3.71
N LEU A 277 -2.43 -16.54 4.62
CA LEU A 277 -1.70 -17.49 5.46
C LEU A 277 -2.59 -18.42 6.30
N GLU A 278 -3.77 -17.95 6.73
CA GLU A 278 -4.73 -18.75 7.51
C GLU A 278 -5.68 -19.56 6.62
N ASN A 279 -5.89 -19.12 5.38
CA ASN A 279 -6.77 -19.80 4.42
C ASN A 279 -6.21 -19.69 2.98
N PRO A 280 -5.30 -20.59 2.57
CA PRO A 280 -4.67 -20.52 1.25
C PRO A 280 -5.60 -20.64 0.04
N SER A 281 -6.90 -20.90 0.24
CA SER A 281 -7.89 -20.81 -0.84
C SER A 281 -8.30 -19.37 -1.18
N GLN A 282 -7.95 -18.41 -0.33
CA GLN A 282 -8.14 -16.98 -0.58
C GLN A 282 -6.86 -16.41 -1.19
N SER A 283 -6.94 -16.02 -2.46
CA SER A 283 -5.85 -15.43 -3.23
C SER A 283 -6.30 -14.12 -3.87
N ASN A 284 -5.44 -13.50 -4.68
CA ASN A 284 -5.84 -12.41 -5.56
C ASN A 284 -6.58 -12.95 -6.79
N VAL A 285 -7.42 -12.12 -7.43
CA VAL A 285 -8.18 -12.52 -8.62
C VAL A 285 -7.25 -12.81 -9.80
N LYS A 286 -6.27 -11.95 -10.03
CA LYS A 286 -5.27 -12.08 -11.10
C LYS A 286 -3.89 -12.24 -10.46
N ASN A 287 -3.64 -13.45 -9.94
CA ASN A 287 -2.56 -13.71 -9.00
C ASN A 287 -1.20 -13.83 -9.70
N GLY A 288 -0.44 -12.73 -9.73
CA GLY A 288 0.86 -12.63 -10.37
C GLY A 288 1.59 -11.33 -10.01
N ILE A 289 2.87 -11.29 -10.31
CA ILE A 289 3.72 -10.11 -10.17
C ILE A 289 3.85 -9.44 -11.52
N TYR A 290 3.27 -8.27 -11.69
CA TYR A 290 3.27 -7.56 -12.98
C TYR A 290 4.58 -6.79 -13.14
N VAL A 291 5.24 -6.98 -14.28
CA VAL A 291 6.50 -6.29 -14.59
C VAL A 291 6.19 -5.10 -15.49
N TYR A 292 6.25 -3.90 -14.92
CA TYR A 292 6.28 -2.66 -15.69
C TYR A 292 7.58 -2.64 -16.49
N THR A 293 7.46 -2.61 -17.81
CA THR A 293 8.60 -2.85 -18.69
C THR A 293 9.53 -1.65 -18.73
N SER A 294 10.59 -1.75 -17.93
CA SER A 294 11.88 -1.09 -18.09
C SER A 294 12.91 -2.11 -18.55
N ASN A 295 14.07 -1.67 -19.02
CA ASN A 295 15.21 -2.56 -19.22
C ASN A 295 15.69 -3.07 -17.85
N VAL A 296 16.31 -4.26 -17.84
CA VAL A 296 17.04 -4.73 -16.66
C VAL A 296 18.29 -3.86 -16.51
N GLU A 297 18.46 -3.25 -15.35
CA GLU A 297 19.60 -2.41 -15.01
C GLU A 297 20.35 -2.99 -13.80
N GLY A 298 21.66 -3.24 -13.96
CA GLY A 298 22.48 -3.91 -12.95
C GLY A 298 22.28 -5.42 -12.91
N ASN A 299 22.52 -6.01 -11.73
CA ASN A 299 22.33 -7.44 -11.48
C ASN A 299 21.06 -7.64 -10.66
N VAL A 300 20.07 -8.29 -11.27
CA VAL A 300 18.73 -8.47 -10.71
C VAL A 300 18.48 -9.96 -10.50
N SER A 301 17.92 -10.33 -9.34
CA SER A 301 17.41 -11.68 -9.07
C SER A 301 15.90 -11.67 -8.86
N TRP A 302 15.23 -12.62 -9.51
CA TRP A 302 13.83 -12.96 -9.28
C TRP A 302 13.77 -14.37 -8.71
N GLU A 303 13.27 -14.49 -7.49
CA GLU A 303 13.28 -15.74 -6.73
C GLU A 303 11.88 -16.14 -6.25
N GLU A 304 10.84 -15.34 -6.55
CA GLU A 304 9.46 -15.68 -6.20
C GLU A 304 8.95 -16.87 -7.03
N THR A 305 8.30 -17.83 -6.35
CA THR A 305 7.88 -19.12 -6.93
C THR A 305 6.41 -19.44 -6.63
N GLU A 306 5.76 -18.70 -5.74
CA GLU A 306 4.35 -18.91 -5.45
C GLU A 306 3.46 -18.48 -6.62
N VAL A 307 3.81 -17.38 -7.28
CA VAL A 307 3.07 -16.83 -8.43
C VAL A 307 4.01 -16.42 -9.57
N PRO A 308 3.53 -16.42 -10.82
CA PRO A 308 4.33 -16.00 -11.98
C PRO A 308 4.64 -14.50 -12.01
N PHE A 309 5.76 -14.15 -12.64
CA PHE A 309 6.03 -12.81 -13.15
C PHE A 309 5.32 -12.62 -14.50
N VAL A 310 4.67 -11.48 -14.72
CA VAL A 310 3.87 -11.19 -15.92
C VAL A 310 4.50 -10.04 -16.70
N ILE A 311 4.95 -10.34 -17.91
CA ILE A 311 5.49 -9.38 -18.87
C ILE A 311 4.43 -9.10 -19.94
N SER A 312 4.28 -7.84 -20.34
CA SER A 312 3.31 -7.41 -21.36
C SER A 312 3.93 -6.60 -22.50
N SER A 313 5.26 -6.45 -22.52
CA SER A 313 5.98 -5.75 -23.57
C SER A 313 7.43 -6.25 -23.62
N GLU A 314 8.23 -5.78 -24.58
CA GLU A 314 9.63 -6.19 -24.67
C GLU A 314 10.43 -5.75 -23.43
N MET A 315 11.14 -6.70 -22.81
CA MET A 315 12.13 -6.44 -21.77
C MET A 315 13.53 -6.72 -22.29
N GLN A 316 14.46 -5.77 -22.10
CA GLN A 316 15.85 -5.90 -22.57
C GLN A 316 16.84 -6.15 -21.44
N ILE A 317 17.84 -6.99 -21.71
CA ILE A 317 19.00 -7.27 -20.85
C ILE A 317 20.29 -7.03 -21.65
N ASP A 318 20.79 -5.80 -21.59
CA ASP A 318 22.01 -5.35 -22.29
C ASP A 318 23.29 -5.98 -21.72
N THR A 319 24.42 -5.89 -22.45
CA THR A 319 25.69 -6.57 -22.14
C THR A 319 26.23 -6.42 -20.71
N ASP A 320 25.93 -5.32 -20.02
CA ASP A 320 26.46 -5.02 -18.68
C ASP A 320 25.47 -5.34 -17.54
N ASN A 321 24.29 -5.87 -17.87
CA ASN A 321 23.21 -6.17 -16.94
C ASN A 321 22.95 -7.68 -16.89
N SER A 322 22.30 -8.17 -15.84
CA SER A 322 21.89 -9.58 -15.77
C SER A 322 20.57 -9.76 -15.02
N LEU A 323 19.78 -10.73 -15.46
CA LEU A 323 18.62 -11.25 -14.74
C LEU A 323 18.89 -12.71 -14.35
N THR A 324 18.88 -13.00 -13.06
CA THR A 324 19.00 -14.36 -12.53
C THR A 324 17.66 -14.85 -12.05
N LEU A 325 17.20 -15.99 -12.57
CA LEU A 325 15.99 -16.65 -12.12
C LEU A 325 16.34 -17.73 -11.09
N ALA A 326 15.59 -17.85 -9.99
CA ALA A 326 15.68 -19.04 -9.14
C ALA A 326 14.98 -20.25 -9.80
N ASP A 327 15.25 -21.45 -9.29
CA ASP A 327 14.47 -22.64 -9.65
C ASP A 327 12.98 -22.44 -9.32
N ASN A 328 12.11 -22.98 -10.17
CA ASN A 328 10.64 -22.88 -10.11
C ASN A 328 10.06 -21.48 -10.39
N VAL A 329 10.87 -20.52 -10.85
CA VAL A 329 10.36 -19.22 -11.31
C VAL A 329 9.60 -19.39 -12.63
N ILE A 330 8.40 -18.82 -12.70
CA ILE A 330 7.57 -18.85 -13.91
C ILE A 330 7.44 -17.43 -14.44
N ILE A 331 7.70 -17.24 -15.73
CA ILE A 331 7.48 -15.97 -16.44
C ILE A 331 6.36 -16.20 -17.45
N LYS A 332 5.32 -15.37 -17.36
CA LYS A 332 4.16 -15.36 -18.25
C LYS A 332 4.14 -14.12 -19.11
N PHE A 333 3.67 -14.27 -20.34
CA PHE A 333 3.58 -13.19 -21.31
C PHE A 333 2.14 -12.95 -21.74
N ASN A 334 1.65 -11.74 -21.50
CA ASN A 334 0.37 -11.27 -22.06
C ASN A 334 0.56 -10.66 -23.46
N ASP A 335 1.79 -10.22 -23.74
CA ASP A 335 2.36 -9.83 -25.02
C ASP A 335 3.88 -9.65 -24.79
N GLY A 336 4.66 -9.39 -25.84
CA GLY A 336 6.06 -9.00 -25.73
C GLY A 336 7.06 -10.16 -25.83
N SER A 337 8.29 -9.87 -25.41
CA SER A 337 9.46 -10.73 -25.58
C SER A 337 10.50 -10.44 -24.49
N ILE A 338 11.42 -11.38 -24.28
CA ILE A 338 12.71 -11.08 -23.62
C ILE A 338 13.78 -10.98 -24.69
N TRP A 339 14.44 -9.84 -24.73
CA TRP A 339 15.63 -9.62 -25.53
C TRP A 339 16.83 -9.58 -24.59
N TYR A 340 17.83 -10.41 -24.81
CA TYR A 340 19.03 -10.41 -23.99
C TYR A 340 20.29 -10.50 -24.83
N GLN A 341 21.41 -10.08 -24.26
CA GLN A 341 22.72 -10.13 -24.91
C GLN A 341 23.65 -11.09 -24.18
N GLY A 342 24.33 -11.96 -24.93
CA GLY A 342 25.39 -12.81 -24.36
C GLY A 342 24.78 -13.90 -23.49
N ASP A 343 25.22 -13.98 -22.23
CA ASP A 343 24.77 -14.97 -21.24
C ASP A 343 24.02 -14.28 -20.08
N ASN A 344 23.35 -13.16 -20.36
CA ASN A 344 22.84 -12.26 -19.33
C ASN A 344 21.48 -12.64 -18.73
N LEU A 345 20.76 -13.58 -19.35
CA LEU A 345 19.65 -14.28 -18.73
C LEU A 345 20.20 -15.55 -18.08
N LEU A 346 20.28 -15.57 -16.76
CA LEU A 346 20.95 -16.60 -15.98
C LEU A 346 19.93 -17.57 -15.38
N ASN A 347 20.28 -18.86 -15.37
CA ASN A 347 19.45 -19.97 -14.87
C ASN A 347 18.08 -20.07 -15.58
N PHE A 348 18.02 -19.70 -16.86
CA PHE A 348 16.81 -19.83 -17.69
C PHE A 348 16.37 -21.30 -17.88
N ASP A 349 17.29 -22.25 -17.73
CA ASP A 349 17.09 -23.70 -17.81
C ASP A 349 17.09 -24.38 -16.43
N GLY A 350 16.95 -23.57 -15.36
CA GLY A 350 16.81 -24.05 -13.99
C GLY A 350 15.63 -25.00 -13.81
N SER A 351 15.66 -25.80 -12.75
CA SER A 351 14.61 -26.80 -12.51
C SER A 351 13.27 -26.10 -12.29
N GLY A 352 12.26 -26.40 -13.11
CA GLY A 352 10.92 -25.82 -12.98
C GLY A 352 10.81 -24.37 -13.47
N VAL A 353 11.84 -23.83 -14.12
CA VAL A 353 11.74 -22.52 -14.78
C VAL A 353 10.92 -22.66 -16.06
N TRP A 354 9.91 -21.82 -16.25
CA TRP A 354 9.04 -21.83 -17.42
C TRP A 354 8.81 -20.43 -17.99
N PHE A 355 8.71 -20.36 -19.31
CA PHE A 355 8.30 -19.18 -20.06
C PHE A 355 7.05 -19.54 -20.86
N THR A 356 5.92 -18.91 -20.56
CA THR A 356 4.62 -19.37 -21.09
C THR A 356 3.62 -18.22 -21.29
N SER A 357 2.45 -18.54 -21.84
CA SER A 357 1.37 -17.58 -22.06
C SER A 357 0.73 -17.13 -20.73
N TYR A 358 0.26 -15.88 -20.68
CA TYR A 358 -0.57 -15.34 -19.60
C TYR A 358 -1.88 -16.10 -19.39
N LYS A 359 -2.29 -16.91 -20.37
CA LYS A 359 -3.48 -17.78 -20.33
C LYS A 359 -3.20 -19.18 -19.82
N ASP A 360 -1.93 -19.50 -19.53
CA ASP A 360 -1.54 -20.85 -19.12
C ASP A 360 -1.79 -21.09 -17.64
N ASP A 361 -2.92 -21.69 -17.29
CA ASP A 361 -3.25 -22.01 -15.90
C ASP A 361 -2.51 -23.24 -15.35
N GLU A 362 -1.86 -24.05 -16.21
CA GLU A 362 -1.13 -25.26 -15.80
C GLU A 362 0.16 -24.91 -15.05
N HIS A 363 0.80 -23.79 -15.43
CA HIS A 363 2.04 -23.33 -14.82
C HIS A 363 1.77 -22.11 -13.94
N GLY A 364 1.77 -22.28 -12.62
CA GLY A 364 1.67 -21.17 -11.66
C GLY A 364 0.27 -20.57 -11.49
N GLY A 365 -0.78 -21.25 -11.99
CA GLY A 365 -2.18 -20.91 -11.72
C GLY A 365 -2.76 -19.78 -12.57
N ASP A 366 -4.00 -19.38 -12.25
CA ASP A 366 -4.80 -18.42 -13.01
C ASP A 366 -4.33 -16.97 -12.78
N THR A 367 -3.34 -16.57 -13.58
CA THR A 367 -2.75 -15.23 -13.50
C THR A 367 -3.61 -14.16 -14.15
N ASN A 368 -4.53 -14.55 -15.06
CA ASN A 368 -5.38 -13.61 -15.78
C ASN A 368 -6.78 -13.41 -15.15
N GLY A 369 -7.13 -14.25 -14.18
CA GLY A 369 -8.34 -14.22 -13.38
C GLY A 369 -9.59 -14.64 -14.16
N ASP A 370 -9.44 -15.38 -15.26
CA ASP A 370 -10.56 -15.85 -16.07
C ASP A 370 -11.00 -17.28 -15.75
N GLY A 371 -10.33 -17.92 -14.79
CA GLY A 371 -10.56 -19.28 -14.32
C GLY A 371 -9.97 -20.34 -15.24
N GLY A 372 -10.54 -20.47 -16.42
CA GLY A 372 -10.11 -21.43 -17.46
C GLY A 372 -10.89 -21.19 -18.75
N ASN A 373 -11.29 -19.94 -18.94
CA ASN A 373 -12.11 -19.49 -20.06
C ASN A 373 -11.25 -19.28 -21.30
N THR A 374 -10.00 -18.86 -21.11
CA THR A 374 -9.00 -18.86 -22.17
C THR A 374 -8.07 -20.07 -22.03
N VAL A 375 -7.45 -20.46 -23.15
CA VAL A 375 -6.51 -21.58 -23.22
C VAL A 375 -5.30 -21.06 -23.98
N PRO A 376 -4.06 -21.38 -23.53
CA PRO A 376 -2.87 -20.90 -24.20
C PRO A 376 -2.72 -21.53 -25.60
N ALA A 377 -2.16 -20.77 -26.53
CA ALA A 377 -1.93 -21.22 -27.90
C ALA A 377 -0.69 -20.54 -28.50
N ASN A 378 -0.02 -21.23 -29.44
CA ASN A 378 1.12 -20.68 -30.15
C ASN A 378 0.80 -19.32 -30.78
N GLY A 379 1.72 -18.39 -30.63
CA GLY A 379 1.57 -16.98 -31.01
C GLY A 379 0.84 -16.12 -29.97
N ASP A 380 0.74 -16.58 -28.72
CA ASP A 380 0.23 -15.76 -27.62
C ASP A 380 1.22 -14.65 -27.23
N TRP A 381 2.51 -14.82 -27.55
CA TRP A 381 3.59 -13.88 -27.28
C TRP A 381 4.76 -14.08 -28.26
N ASN A 382 5.71 -13.14 -28.32
CA ASN A 382 6.68 -13.10 -29.42
C ASN A 382 7.84 -14.10 -29.28
N GLY A 383 8.24 -14.43 -28.06
CA GLY A 383 9.36 -15.36 -27.78
C GLY A 383 10.53 -14.73 -27.01
N ILE A 384 11.60 -15.51 -26.85
CA ILE A 384 12.86 -15.07 -26.22
C ILE A 384 13.96 -15.00 -27.27
N TYR A 385 14.78 -13.97 -27.21
CA TYR A 385 15.74 -13.65 -28.26
C TYR A 385 17.12 -13.31 -27.67
N ASN A 386 18.19 -13.89 -28.25
CA ASN A 386 19.57 -13.53 -27.94
C ASN A 386 20.23 -12.72 -29.07
N ALA A 387 20.61 -11.47 -28.79
CA ALA A 387 21.16 -10.55 -29.78
C ALA A 387 22.56 -10.89 -30.28
N ASN A 388 23.29 -11.74 -29.55
CA ASN A 388 24.64 -12.13 -29.88
C ASN A 388 24.72 -13.47 -30.65
N ALA A 389 23.59 -14.17 -30.83
CA ALA A 389 23.55 -15.37 -31.66
C ALA A 389 23.81 -15.04 -33.14
N SER A 390 24.61 -15.87 -33.81
CA SER A 390 24.87 -15.74 -35.26
C SER A 390 24.63 -17.09 -35.95
N PRO A 391 23.59 -17.20 -36.81
CA PRO A 391 22.55 -16.19 -37.06
C PRO A 391 21.73 -15.87 -35.82
N ILE A 392 21.15 -14.68 -35.85
CA ILE A 392 20.17 -14.23 -34.87
C ILE A 392 18.96 -15.17 -34.95
N TYR A 393 18.63 -15.83 -33.84
CA TYR A 393 17.47 -16.70 -33.72
C TYR A 393 16.78 -16.47 -32.39
N TRP A 394 15.48 -16.72 -32.39
CA TRP A 394 14.72 -16.93 -31.17
C TRP A 394 15.17 -18.23 -30.50
N GLU A 395 15.14 -18.25 -29.19
CA GLU A 395 15.50 -19.39 -28.38
C GLU A 395 14.46 -20.51 -28.54
N ASN A 396 14.93 -21.76 -28.59
CA ASN A 396 14.11 -22.97 -28.77
C ASN A 396 14.39 -23.95 -27.62
N TRP A 397 14.19 -23.46 -26.40
CA TRP A 397 14.38 -24.25 -25.18
C TRP A 397 13.11 -25.05 -24.89
N ASP A 398 13.26 -26.24 -24.31
CA ASP A 398 12.12 -27.13 -24.01
C ASP A 398 11.11 -26.52 -23.01
N ASN A 399 11.49 -25.44 -22.31
CA ASN A 399 10.67 -24.73 -21.32
C ASN A 399 10.07 -23.40 -21.82
N ILE A 400 10.11 -23.14 -23.13
CA ILE A 400 9.38 -22.07 -23.81
C ILE A 400 8.11 -22.66 -24.41
N LEU A 401 6.95 -22.11 -24.03
CA LEU A 401 5.64 -22.57 -24.48
C LEU A 401 4.82 -21.43 -25.09
N TYR A 402 4.12 -21.73 -26.19
CA TYR A 402 3.08 -20.88 -26.78
C TYR A 402 3.56 -19.54 -27.35
N ASP A 403 4.86 -19.40 -27.66
CA ASP A 403 5.36 -18.22 -28.37
C ASP A 403 5.04 -18.32 -29.88
N ASP A 404 5.47 -17.35 -30.67
CA ASP A 404 5.26 -17.33 -32.13
C ASP A 404 5.88 -18.53 -32.88
N ILE A 405 6.70 -19.34 -32.22
CA ILE A 405 7.60 -20.32 -32.83
C ILE A 405 7.30 -21.74 -32.36
N HIS A 406 6.96 -21.90 -31.09
CA HIS A 406 6.76 -23.14 -30.34
C HIS A 406 5.32 -23.27 -29.89
#